data_AF-A0A8H7TTD0-F1
#
_entry.id   AF-A0A8H7TTD0-F1
#
_cell.length_a   1.000
_cell.length_b   1.000
_cell.length_c   1.000
_cell.angle_alpha   90.00
_cell.angle_beta   90.00
_cell.angle_gamma   90.00
#
_symmetry.space_group_name_H-M   'P 1'
#
loop_
_entity.id
_entity.type
_entity.pdbx_description
1 polymer ?
#
loop_
_entity_poly.entity_id
_entity_poly.type
_entity_poly.pdbx_seq_one_letter_code
_entity_poly.pdbx_strand_id
1 'polypeptide(L)'
;MSDPEIVRLRRENEELKREKEAAEAREEKERREKEELVRENQPTTLDEYLRNCHTYLYQNFKLADKSISSTGSTRVDGKFYPMWLRPWSKFADSLRQQQFEVIRRACGNERLFNQQSTTRDIGRSISAKLAANESAVTYFEKVATEDAIIAIFKHLQGQEAICTKYGFSDLRFSDNGREITQASGGSQPANEEDPGEDRLERRLQTGPNKRVASEQRVKPRPTVPDGFGLRTRPGGDKSMAFVYDYKAAHKVAAEHVRPAVAKEILFME
;
A
#
# COMPACT_ATOMS: atom_id res chain seq x y z
N MET A 1 -73.96 21.33 19.87
CA MET A 1 -72.79 21.69 20.70
C MET A 1 -71.93 20.44 20.78
N SER A 2 -70.71 20.47 20.25
CA SER A 2 -69.82 19.31 20.32
C SER A 2 -69.39 19.12 21.77
N ASP A 3 -69.54 17.90 22.28
CA ASP A 3 -69.21 17.56 23.67
C ASP A 3 -67.72 17.87 23.94
N PRO A 4 -67.39 18.73 24.92
CA PRO A 4 -66.01 19.11 25.24
C PRO A 4 -65.09 17.91 25.47
N GLU A 5 -65.65 16.82 25.99
CA GLU A 5 -64.97 15.53 26.22
C GLU A 5 -64.46 14.91 24.90
N ILE A 6 -65.29 14.95 23.84
CA ILE A 6 -64.96 14.38 22.53
C ILE A 6 -63.83 15.17 21.85
N VAL A 7 -63.82 16.49 22.01
CA VAL A 7 -62.75 17.35 21.47
C VAL A 7 -61.43 17.08 22.19
N ARG A 8 -61.45 16.91 23.52
CA ARG A 8 -60.27 16.56 24.32
C ARG A 8 -59.70 15.20 23.90
N LEU A 9 -60.54 14.18 23.79
CA LEU A 9 -60.14 12.82 23.40
C LEU A 9 -59.59 12.74 21.97
N ARG A 10 -60.09 13.55 21.05
CA ARG A 10 -59.54 13.64 19.67
C ARG A 10 -58.14 14.24 19.67
N ARG A 11 -57.94 15.30 20.44
CA ARG A 11 -56.63 15.95 20.56
C ARG A 11 -55.59 15.01 21.18
N GLU A 12 -55.98 14.29 22.23
CA GLU A 12 -55.13 13.30 22.89
C GLU A 12 -54.80 12.11 21.97
N ASN A 13 -55.75 11.63 21.16
CA ASN A 13 -55.48 10.61 20.14
C ASN A 13 -54.55 11.12 19.03
N GLU A 14 -54.70 12.36 18.56
CA GLU A 14 -53.80 12.94 17.56
C GLU A 14 -52.39 13.13 18.11
N GLU A 15 -52.26 13.47 19.39
CA GLU A 15 -50.97 13.64 20.07
C GLU A 15 -50.29 12.28 20.29
N LEU A 16 -51.02 11.28 20.79
CA LEU A 16 -50.53 9.90 20.89
C LEU A 16 -50.14 9.31 19.53
N LYS A 17 -50.91 9.61 18.47
CA LYS A 17 -50.58 9.17 17.11
C LYS A 17 -49.29 9.82 16.61
N ARG A 18 -49.11 11.12 16.84
CA ARG A 18 -47.86 11.83 16.50
C ARG A 18 -46.66 11.32 17.30
N GLU A 19 -46.84 11.04 18.59
CA GLU A 19 -45.78 10.45 19.43
C GLU A 19 -45.40 9.05 18.95
N LYS A 20 -46.38 8.23 18.59
CA LYS A 20 -46.16 6.89 18.04
C LYS A 20 -45.44 6.94 16.69
N GLU A 21 -45.89 7.78 15.77
CA GLU A 21 -45.23 7.97 14.46
C GLU A 21 -43.78 8.49 14.64
N ALA A 22 -43.55 9.41 15.57
CA ALA A 22 -42.21 9.91 15.87
C ALA A 22 -41.32 8.86 16.56
N ALA A 23 -41.90 7.96 17.37
CA ALA A 23 -41.19 6.84 17.98
C ALA A 23 -40.80 5.80 16.91
N GLU A 24 -41.74 5.40 16.04
CA GLU A 24 -41.50 4.47 14.94
C GLU A 24 -40.44 5.01 13.96
N ALA A 25 -40.50 6.30 13.61
CA ALA A 25 -39.49 6.93 12.76
C ALA A 25 -38.08 6.96 13.40
N ARG A 26 -38.00 7.14 14.72
CA ARG A 26 -36.73 7.10 15.45
C ARG A 26 -36.17 5.68 15.51
N GLU A 27 -37.01 4.69 15.80
CA GLU A 27 -36.62 3.29 15.84
C GLU A 27 -36.14 2.78 14.47
N GLU A 28 -36.86 3.13 13.39
CA GLU A 28 -36.44 2.80 12.02
C GLU A 28 -35.10 3.44 11.66
N LYS A 29 -34.87 4.69 12.06
CA LYS A 29 -33.60 5.38 11.85
C LYS A 29 -32.47 4.70 12.63
N GLU A 30 -32.68 4.38 13.90
CA GLU A 30 -31.70 3.70 14.73
C GLU A 30 -31.37 2.30 14.20
N ARG A 31 -32.38 1.57 13.70
CA ARG A 31 -32.19 0.27 13.06
C ARG A 31 -31.31 0.39 11.81
N ARG A 32 -31.58 1.37 10.94
CA ARG A 32 -30.77 1.63 9.74
C ARG A 32 -29.34 2.01 10.08
N GLU A 33 -29.13 2.88 11.07
CA GLU A 33 -27.79 3.28 11.52
C GLU A 33 -27.01 2.08 12.07
N LYS A 34 -27.67 1.20 12.84
CA LYS A 34 -27.08 -0.05 13.33
C LYS A 34 -26.73 -1.00 12.20
N GLU A 35 -27.63 -1.21 11.24
CA GLU A 35 -27.38 -2.06 10.06
C GLU A 35 -26.20 -1.53 9.22
N GLU A 36 -26.11 -0.21 9.03
CA GLU A 36 -25.00 0.41 8.32
C GLU A 36 -23.67 0.25 9.07
N LEU A 37 -23.64 0.47 10.38
CA LEU A 37 -22.46 0.25 11.21
C LEU A 37 -21.99 -1.21 11.18
N VAL A 38 -22.92 -2.18 11.22
CA VAL A 38 -22.58 -3.59 11.10
C VAL A 38 -21.98 -3.89 9.72
N ARG A 39 -22.58 -3.36 8.65
CA ARG A 39 -22.08 -3.53 7.29
C ARG A 39 -20.70 -2.90 7.10
N GLU A 40 -20.47 -1.69 7.61
CA GLU A 40 -19.19 -0.99 7.49
C GLU A 40 -18.05 -1.67 8.25
N ASN A 41 -18.39 -2.39 9.34
CA ASN A 41 -17.43 -3.09 10.18
C ASN A 41 -17.33 -4.60 9.89
N GLN A 42 -18.06 -5.08 8.89
CA GLN A 42 -17.90 -6.45 8.44
C GLN A 42 -16.65 -6.56 7.54
N PRO A 43 -15.88 -7.66 7.63
CA PRO A 43 -14.85 -7.96 6.63
C PRO A 43 -15.42 -7.95 5.20
N THR A 44 -14.59 -7.56 4.25
CA THR A 44 -14.99 -7.37 2.85
C THR A 44 -14.58 -8.55 1.98
N THR A 45 -15.35 -8.80 0.93
CA THR A 45 -14.94 -9.68 -0.19
C THR A 45 -13.81 -9.03 -0.99
N LEU A 46 -13.12 -9.79 -1.84
CA LEU A 46 -12.06 -9.24 -2.71
C LEU A 46 -12.58 -8.06 -3.56
N ASP A 47 -13.75 -8.22 -4.17
CA ASP A 47 -14.34 -7.21 -5.04
C ASP A 47 -14.74 -5.94 -4.26
N GLU A 48 -15.31 -6.10 -3.07
CA GLU A 48 -15.60 -4.97 -2.17
C GLU A 48 -14.31 -4.29 -1.71
N TYR A 49 -13.28 -5.06 -1.35
CA TYR A 49 -12.00 -4.55 -0.90
C TYR A 49 -11.30 -3.72 -1.97
N LEU A 50 -11.20 -4.23 -3.20
CA LEU A 50 -10.58 -3.51 -4.32
C LEU A 50 -11.34 -2.23 -4.66
N ARG A 51 -12.69 -2.26 -4.62
CA ARG A 51 -13.51 -1.05 -4.75
C ARG A 51 -13.21 -0.05 -3.65
N ASN A 52 -13.13 -0.50 -2.40
CA ASN A 52 -12.81 0.37 -1.26
C ASN A 52 -11.40 0.97 -1.40
N CYS A 53 -10.40 0.20 -1.82
CA CYS A 53 -9.06 0.70 -2.10
C CYS A 53 -9.10 1.80 -3.17
N HIS A 54 -9.81 1.56 -4.28
CA HIS A 54 -9.95 2.55 -5.34
C HIS A 54 -10.63 3.84 -4.85
N THR A 55 -11.80 3.72 -4.22
CA THR A 55 -12.63 4.85 -3.81
C THR A 55 -12.03 5.62 -2.64
N TYR A 56 -11.50 4.93 -1.62
CA TYR A 56 -11.06 5.59 -0.39
C TYR A 56 -9.55 5.86 -0.34
N LEU A 57 -8.72 5.12 -1.06
CA LEU A 57 -7.27 5.33 -1.05
C LEU A 57 -6.84 6.10 -2.30
N TYR A 58 -7.03 5.51 -3.49
CA TYR A 58 -6.50 6.07 -4.74
C TYR A 58 -7.19 7.39 -5.13
N GLN A 59 -8.52 7.47 -5.08
CA GLN A 59 -9.23 8.71 -5.42
C GLN A 59 -9.00 9.84 -4.41
N ASN A 60 -8.62 9.51 -3.17
CA ASN A 60 -8.35 10.49 -2.12
C ASN A 60 -6.89 10.96 -2.09
N PHE A 61 -6.01 10.34 -2.87
CA PHE A 61 -4.63 10.77 -3.00
C PHE A 61 -4.55 12.09 -3.77
N LYS A 62 -4.00 13.13 -3.12
CA LYS A 62 -3.91 14.48 -3.69
C LYS A 62 -2.46 14.93 -3.74
N LEU A 63 -2.01 15.31 -4.93
CA LEU A 63 -0.71 15.93 -5.12
C LEU A 63 -0.75 17.39 -4.65
N ALA A 64 0.38 17.86 -4.12
CA ALA A 64 0.53 19.29 -3.84
C ALA A 64 0.73 20.09 -5.13
N ASP A 65 0.54 21.40 -5.05
CA ASP A 65 0.74 22.29 -6.20
C ASP A 65 2.19 22.23 -6.69
N LYS A 66 2.37 22.21 -8.01
CA LYS A 66 3.69 22.16 -8.63
C LYS A 66 4.55 23.39 -8.30
N SER A 67 3.94 24.53 -7.98
CA SER A 67 4.62 25.78 -7.61
C SER A 67 5.50 25.67 -6.36
N ILE A 68 5.21 24.74 -5.46
CA ILE A 68 6.00 24.49 -4.25
C ILE A 68 6.96 23.30 -4.39
N SER A 69 7.05 22.72 -5.60
CA SER A 69 7.99 21.63 -5.88
C SER A 69 9.43 22.14 -5.92
N SER A 70 10.36 21.36 -5.40
CA SER A 70 11.79 21.66 -5.52
C SER A 70 12.22 21.64 -6.98
N THR A 71 12.93 22.66 -7.45
CA THR A 71 13.47 22.78 -8.81
C THR A 71 14.84 22.11 -8.99
N GLY A 72 15.30 21.32 -8.02
CA GLY A 72 16.61 20.68 -8.05
C GLY A 72 16.72 19.63 -9.16
N SER A 73 17.90 19.53 -9.77
CA SER A 73 18.23 18.42 -10.68
C SER A 73 18.67 17.20 -9.88
N THR A 74 18.10 16.03 -10.20
CA THR A 74 18.55 14.78 -9.60
C THR A 74 19.79 14.29 -10.35
N ARG A 75 20.88 13.99 -9.63
CA ARG A 75 22.06 13.37 -10.24
C ARG A 75 21.70 11.96 -10.73
N VAL A 76 21.94 11.74 -12.02
CA VAL A 76 21.72 10.48 -12.74
C VAL A 76 23.01 9.73 -13.04
N ASP A 77 24.16 10.20 -12.54
CA ASP A 77 25.44 9.54 -12.73
C ASP A 77 25.42 8.12 -12.16
N GLY A 78 25.83 7.12 -12.95
CA GLY A 78 25.87 5.71 -12.55
C GLY A 78 24.50 5.00 -12.47
N LYS A 79 23.43 5.70 -12.87
CA LYS A 79 22.06 5.19 -12.81
C LYS A 79 21.57 4.72 -14.17
N PHE A 80 20.86 3.60 -14.19
CA PHE A 80 20.30 3.05 -15.41
C PHE A 80 18.84 3.50 -15.55
N TYR A 81 18.49 4.08 -16.68
CA TYR A 81 17.10 4.33 -17.05
C TYR A 81 16.83 3.69 -18.41
N PRO A 82 15.64 3.10 -18.61
CA PRO A 82 15.30 2.54 -19.90
C PRO A 82 15.26 3.65 -20.95
N MET A 83 16.11 3.55 -21.98
CA MET A 83 16.07 4.50 -23.12
C MET A 83 14.83 4.26 -24.00
N TRP A 84 14.20 3.09 -23.87
CA TRP A 84 13.05 2.69 -24.65
C TRP A 84 12.01 2.06 -23.73
N LEU A 85 10.79 2.58 -23.79
CA LEU A 85 9.64 1.91 -23.20
C LEU A 85 9.05 0.98 -24.25
N ARG A 86 8.85 -0.29 -23.91
CA ARG A 86 8.15 -1.25 -24.77
C ARG A 86 6.78 -1.55 -24.17
N PRO A 87 5.71 -1.53 -24.98
CA PRO A 87 4.41 -2.03 -24.53
C PRO A 87 4.53 -3.49 -24.10
N TRP A 88 3.97 -3.82 -22.95
CA TRP A 88 3.91 -5.20 -22.47
C TRP A 88 2.62 -5.87 -22.97
N SER A 89 2.58 -6.15 -24.28
CA SER A 89 1.34 -6.51 -24.98
C SER A 89 0.70 -7.79 -24.43
N LYS A 90 1.43 -8.90 -24.23
CA LYS A 90 0.81 -10.13 -23.69
C LYS A 90 0.23 -9.95 -22.30
N PHE A 91 0.86 -9.12 -21.46
CA PHE A 91 0.29 -8.73 -20.17
C PHE A 91 -1.00 -7.96 -20.32
N ALA A 92 -0.99 -6.97 -21.21
CA ALA A 92 -2.15 -6.16 -21.49
C ALA A 92 -3.33 -6.96 -22.05
N ASP A 93 -3.04 -7.91 -22.94
CA ASP A 93 -4.04 -8.61 -23.74
C ASP A 93 -4.65 -9.82 -23.03
N SER A 94 -3.85 -10.57 -22.26
CA SER A 94 -4.31 -11.85 -21.71
C SER A 94 -3.85 -12.14 -20.29
N LEU A 95 -2.56 -11.95 -19.99
CA LEU A 95 -1.98 -12.42 -18.74
C LEU A 95 -2.55 -11.66 -17.53
N ARG A 96 -2.78 -10.34 -17.61
CA ARG A 96 -3.42 -9.58 -16.52
C ARG A 96 -4.77 -10.17 -16.11
N GLN A 97 -5.63 -10.45 -17.09
CA GLN A 97 -6.97 -10.99 -16.82
C GLN A 97 -6.90 -12.41 -16.27
N GLN A 98 -6.02 -13.26 -16.82
CA GLN A 98 -5.82 -14.63 -16.35
C GLN A 98 -5.33 -14.67 -14.90
N GLN A 99 -4.34 -13.84 -14.54
CA GLN A 99 -3.83 -13.78 -13.17
C GLN A 99 -4.87 -13.21 -12.21
N PHE A 100 -5.61 -12.17 -12.63
CA PHE A 100 -6.68 -11.62 -11.82
C PHE A 100 -7.80 -12.65 -11.55
N GLU A 101 -8.16 -13.47 -12.54
CA GLU A 101 -9.16 -14.52 -12.35
C GLU A 101 -8.70 -15.61 -11.39
N VAL A 102 -7.40 -15.93 -11.37
CA VAL A 102 -6.84 -16.86 -10.36
C VAL A 102 -7.02 -16.30 -8.95
N ILE A 103 -6.73 -15.01 -8.75
CA ILE A 103 -6.91 -14.34 -7.46
C ILE A 103 -8.39 -14.29 -7.08
N ARG A 104 -9.27 -13.92 -8.01
CA ARG A 104 -10.73 -13.92 -7.78
C ARG A 104 -11.24 -15.29 -7.36
N ARG A 105 -10.85 -16.34 -8.09
CA ARG A 105 -11.28 -17.71 -7.79
C ARG A 105 -10.76 -18.20 -6.44
N ALA A 106 -9.54 -17.84 -6.09
CA ALA A 106 -8.93 -18.15 -4.80
C ALA A 106 -9.70 -17.51 -3.64
N CYS A 107 -10.09 -16.24 -3.78
CA CYS A 107 -10.80 -15.52 -2.73
C CYS A 107 -12.30 -15.86 -2.70
N GLY A 108 -12.87 -16.28 -3.84
CA GLY A 108 -14.30 -16.56 -3.97
C GLY A 108 -15.16 -15.37 -3.52
N ASN A 109 -16.25 -15.67 -2.81
CA ASN A 109 -17.11 -14.68 -2.17
C ASN A 109 -16.85 -14.58 -0.66
N GLU A 110 -15.68 -15.05 -0.20
CA GLU A 110 -15.34 -15.02 1.21
C GLU A 110 -14.99 -13.60 1.67
N ARG A 111 -15.39 -13.27 2.90
CA ARG A 111 -15.18 -11.96 3.52
C ARG A 111 -13.86 -11.97 4.30
N LEU A 112 -12.76 -11.82 3.58
CA LEU A 112 -11.40 -12.05 4.08
C LEU A 112 -10.61 -10.77 4.37
N PHE A 113 -11.06 -9.64 3.83
CA PHE A 113 -10.27 -8.41 3.80
C PHE A 113 -10.78 -7.36 4.78
N ASN A 114 -9.97 -6.33 4.98
CA ASN A 114 -10.28 -5.24 5.90
C ASN A 114 -11.67 -4.67 5.63
N GLN A 115 -12.37 -4.38 6.73
CA GLN A 115 -13.65 -3.70 6.73
C GLN A 115 -13.57 -2.33 6.03
N GLN A 116 -14.72 -1.86 5.52
CA GLN A 116 -14.79 -0.60 4.78
C GLN A 116 -14.37 0.60 5.64
N SER A 117 -14.77 0.61 6.92
CA SER A 117 -14.41 1.67 7.87
C SER A 117 -12.89 1.84 8.00
N THR A 118 -12.14 0.74 8.13
CA THR A 118 -10.67 0.76 8.18
C THR A 118 -10.06 1.35 6.91
N THR A 119 -10.51 0.91 5.73
CA THR A 119 -9.98 1.44 4.45
C THR A 119 -10.29 2.93 4.30
N ARG A 120 -11.47 3.37 4.75
CA ARG A 120 -11.87 4.78 4.76
C ARG A 120 -11.00 5.62 5.70
N ASP A 121 -10.69 5.14 6.89
CA ASP A 121 -9.85 5.86 7.86
C ASP A 121 -8.40 5.98 7.42
N ILE A 122 -7.87 4.94 6.77
CA ILE A 122 -6.59 5.01 6.07
C ILE A 122 -6.64 6.10 4.98
N GLY A 123 -7.69 6.10 4.16
CA GLY A 123 -7.92 7.11 3.13
C GLY A 123 -7.95 8.54 3.67
N ARG A 124 -8.62 8.75 4.81
CA ARG A 124 -8.62 10.04 5.52
C ARG A 124 -7.21 10.46 5.90
N SER A 125 -6.41 9.53 6.42
CA SER A 125 -5.02 9.79 6.81
C SER A 125 -4.12 10.15 5.62
N ILE A 126 -4.29 9.48 4.48
CA ILE A 126 -3.63 9.82 3.20
C ILE A 126 -4.03 11.24 2.77
N SER A 127 -5.33 11.54 2.75
CA SER A 127 -5.85 12.82 2.26
C SER A 127 -5.53 14.02 3.16
N ALA A 128 -5.19 13.79 4.44
CA ALA A 128 -4.88 14.83 5.40
C ALA A 128 -3.61 15.62 5.05
N LYS A 129 -2.73 15.05 4.22
CA LYS A 129 -1.49 15.70 3.76
C LYS A 129 -1.40 15.60 2.25
N LEU A 130 -1.29 16.75 1.57
CA LEU A 130 -0.96 16.76 0.15
C LEU A 130 0.41 16.12 -0.07
N ALA A 131 0.53 15.30 -1.11
CA ALA A 131 1.79 14.69 -1.50
C ALA A 131 2.71 15.75 -2.14
N ALA A 132 3.45 16.46 -1.28
CA ALA A 132 4.37 17.52 -1.65
C ALA A 132 5.83 17.06 -1.77
N ASN A 133 6.16 15.85 -1.28
CA ASN A 133 7.51 15.32 -1.25
C ASN A 133 7.52 13.79 -1.41
N GLU A 134 8.72 13.24 -1.60
CA GLU A 134 8.92 11.79 -1.80
C GLU A 134 8.35 10.97 -0.62
N SER A 135 8.50 11.43 0.62
CA SER A 135 8.01 10.70 1.80
C SER A 135 6.50 10.50 1.80
N ALA A 136 5.73 11.48 1.29
CA ALA A 136 4.28 11.35 1.17
C ALA A 136 3.87 10.34 0.09
N VAL A 137 4.61 10.29 -1.03
CA VAL A 137 4.41 9.28 -2.08
C VAL A 137 4.77 7.88 -1.57
N THR A 138 5.92 7.74 -0.91
CA THR A 138 6.35 6.48 -0.28
C THR A 138 5.31 5.97 0.72
N TYR A 139 4.77 6.86 1.57
CA TYR A 139 3.73 6.48 2.52
C TYR A 139 2.47 5.98 1.80
N PHE A 140 2.04 6.68 0.75
CA PHE A 140 0.90 6.26 -0.06
C PHE A 140 1.12 4.88 -0.69
N GLU A 141 2.27 4.66 -1.34
CA GLU A 141 2.56 3.38 -2.00
C GLU A 141 2.61 2.20 -1.02
N LYS A 142 3.25 2.38 0.15
CA LYS A 142 3.27 1.34 1.20
C LYS A 142 1.86 0.94 1.61
N VAL A 143 1.00 1.93 1.86
CA VAL A 143 -0.32 1.68 2.45
C VAL A 143 -1.38 1.30 1.41
N ALA A 144 -1.39 1.94 0.25
CA ALA A 144 -2.40 1.73 -0.79
C ALA A 144 -2.06 0.57 -1.73
N THR A 145 -0.77 0.29 -1.92
CA THR A 145 -0.29 -0.75 -2.83
C THR A 145 0.25 -1.95 -2.05
N GLU A 146 1.30 -1.79 -1.24
CA GLU A 146 1.97 -2.94 -0.63
C GLU A 146 1.11 -3.66 0.41
N ASP A 147 0.61 -2.94 1.41
CA ASP A 147 -0.21 -3.54 2.47
C ASP A 147 -1.46 -4.22 1.89
N ALA A 148 -2.06 -3.62 0.85
CA ALA A 148 -3.19 -4.18 0.14
C ALA A 148 -2.83 -5.48 -0.59
N ILE A 149 -1.69 -5.51 -1.27
CA ILE A 149 -1.17 -6.71 -1.94
C ILE A 149 -0.79 -7.79 -0.92
N ILE A 150 -0.15 -7.42 0.19
CA ILE A 150 0.22 -8.33 1.28
C ILE A 150 -1.03 -8.99 1.87
N ALA A 151 -2.12 -8.24 2.07
CA ALA A 151 -3.39 -8.81 2.54
C ALA A 151 -3.92 -9.89 1.58
N ILE A 152 -3.83 -9.67 0.27
CA ILE A 152 -4.20 -10.66 -0.76
C ILE A 152 -3.26 -11.86 -0.71
N PHE A 153 -1.94 -11.65 -0.70
CA PHE A 153 -0.97 -12.74 -0.70
C PHE A 153 -1.06 -13.63 0.53
N LYS A 154 -1.37 -13.07 1.71
CA LYS A 154 -1.59 -13.86 2.93
C LYS A 154 -2.67 -14.92 2.74
N HIS A 155 -3.75 -14.59 2.04
CA HIS A 155 -4.80 -15.56 1.71
C HIS A 155 -4.31 -16.59 0.68
N LEU A 156 -3.64 -16.13 -0.38
CA LEU A 156 -3.13 -17.01 -1.44
C LEU A 156 -2.09 -18.02 -0.92
N GLN A 157 -1.25 -17.63 0.04
CA GLN A 157 -0.28 -18.49 0.70
C GLN A 157 -0.92 -19.69 1.42
N GLY A 158 -2.17 -19.53 1.89
CA GLY A 158 -2.94 -20.62 2.49
C GLY A 158 -3.46 -21.66 1.49
N GLN A 159 -3.32 -21.42 0.18
CA GLN A 159 -3.86 -22.30 -0.86
C GLN A 159 -2.78 -23.12 -1.55
N GLU A 160 -2.70 -24.40 -1.18
CA GLU A 160 -1.70 -25.35 -1.69
C GLU A 160 -1.66 -25.42 -3.23
N ALA A 161 -2.82 -25.38 -3.89
CA ALA A 161 -2.90 -25.40 -5.35
C ALA A 161 -2.22 -24.18 -6.00
N ILE A 162 -2.32 -23.01 -5.38
CA ILE A 162 -1.70 -21.77 -5.86
C ILE A 162 -0.21 -21.79 -5.58
N CYS A 163 0.18 -22.12 -4.35
CA CYS A 163 1.58 -22.26 -3.95
C CYS A 163 2.33 -23.25 -4.87
N THR A 164 1.70 -24.37 -5.20
CA THR A 164 2.24 -25.37 -6.15
C THR A 164 2.33 -24.81 -7.56
N LYS A 165 1.25 -24.20 -8.08
CA LYS A 165 1.22 -23.66 -9.45
C LYS A 165 2.29 -22.61 -9.72
N TYR A 166 2.53 -21.72 -8.75
CA TYR A 166 3.48 -20.62 -8.89
C TYR A 166 4.84 -20.91 -8.23
N GLY A 167 5.01 -22.10 -7.64
CA GLY A 167 6.26 -22.55 -7.05
C GLY A 167 6.77 -21.66 -5.91
N PHE A 168 5.88 -21.21 -5.03
CA PHE A 168 6.25 -20.43 -3.84
C PHE A 168 5.53 -20.95 -2.59
N SER A 169 6.15 -20.75 -1.43
CA SER A 169 5.54 -20.97 -0.11
C SER A 169 5.35 -19.66 0.65
N ASP A 170 6.16 -18.65 0.35
CA ASP A 170 6.08 -17.33 0.98
C ASP A 170 6.55 -16.24 0.00
N LEU A 171 5.88 -15.09 0.03
CA LEU A 171 6.30 -13.87 -0.64
C LEU A 171 6.21 -12.71 0.37
N ARG A 172 7.32 -11.99 0.54
CA ARG A 172 7.41 -10.84 1.45
C ARG A 172 8.01 -9.62 0.77
N PHE A 173 7.51 -8.45 1.16
CA PHE A 173 8.12 -7.16 0.85
C PHE A 173 9.14 -6.85 1.95
N SER A 174 10.33 -6.40 1.55
CA SER A 174 11.41 -6.04 2.49
C SER A 174 12.16 -4.81 1.97
N ASP A 175 12.36 -3.83 2.86
CA ASP A 175 13.24 -2.68 2.65
C ASP A 175 14.61 -2.87 3.36
N ASN A 176 14.87 -4.05 3.93
CA ASN A 176 16.09 -4.34 4.67
C ASN A 176 17.22 -4.87 3.77
N GLY A 177 18.23 -4.02 3.53
CA GLY A 177 19.49 -4.31 2.84
C GLY A 177 20.12 -5.68 3.16
N ARG A 178 20.07 -6.12 4.42
CA ARG A 178 20.74 -7.34 4.88
C ARG A 178 20.05 -8.62 4.43
N GLU A 179 18.73 -8.62 4.32
CA GLU A 179 17.97 -9.79 3.86
C GLU A 179 18.19 -10.08 2.37
N ILE A 180 18.47 -9.02 1.61
CA ILE A 180 18.73 -9.09 0.16
C ILE A 180 20.05 -9.77 -0.14
N THR A 181 21.11 -9.42 0.59
CA THR A 181 22.46 -10.01 0.44
C THR A 181 22.42 -11.51 0.71
N GLN A 182 21.68 -11.93 1.74
CA GLN A 182 21.44 -13.35 2.03
C GLN A 182 20.64 -14.05 0.93
N ALA A 183 19.56 -13.43 0.44
CA ALA A 183 18.72 -14.01 -0.62
C ALA A 183 19.40 -14.06 -2.00
N SER A 184 20.43 -13.24 -2.23
CA SER A 184 21.20 -13.18 -3.47
C SER A 184 22.47 -14.06 -3.45
N GLY A 185 22.76 -14.72 -2.32
CA GLY A 185 23.96 -15.55 -2.16
C GLY A 185 25.27 -14.76 -2.11
N GLY A 186 25.20 -13.46 -1.81
CA GLY A 186 26.38 -12.59 -1.70
C GLY A 186 26.91 -12.56 -0.26
N SER A 187 28.24 -12.60 -0.10
CA SER A 187 28.92 -12.25 1.15
C SER A 187 29.38 -10.79 1.06
N GLN A 188 28.98 -9.91 1.98
CA GLN A 188 29.63 -8.61 2.14
C GLN A 188 30.73 -8.68 3.21
N PRO A 189 31.85 -7.95 3.06
CA PRO A 189 32.79 -7.73 4.16
C PRO A 189 32.08 -6.91 5.24
N ALA A 190 32.29 -7.30 6.50
CA ALA A 190 31.80 -6.58 7.67
C ALA A 190 32.32 -5.13 7.63
N ASN A 191 31.43 -4.18 7.30
CA ASN A 191 31.43 -2.77 7.75
C ASN A 191 30.40 -1.99 6.94
N GLU A 192 29.15 -1.96 7.42
CA GLU A 192 28.23 -0.85 7.14
C GLU A 192 27.60 -0.42 8.46
N GLU A 193 28.08 0.71 8.95
CA GLU A 193 27.54 1.45 10.10
C GLU A 193 26.10 1.89 9.79
N ASP A 194 25.24 1.72 10.79
CA ASP A 194 23.83 2.08 10.77
C ASP A 194 23.65 3.60 10.55
N PRO A 195 22.90 4.06 9.52
CA PRO A 195 22.67 5.48 9.29
C PRO A 195 21.68 6.11 10.28
N GLY A 196 21.05 5.31 11.15
CA GLY A 196 19.97 5.73 12.05
C GLY A 196 20.44 6.53 13.27
N GLU A 197 21.51 6.12 13.94
CA GLU A 197 21.98 6.76 15.19
C GLU A 197 22.81 8.03 14.95
N ASP A 198 23.48 8.12 13.80
CA ASP A 198 24.45 9.16 13.48
C ASP A 198 23.79 10.52 13.10
N ARG A 199 22.46 10.63 13.20
CA ARG A 199 21.70 11.88 12.97
C ARG A 199 21.52 12.69 14.26
N LEU A 200 21.58 12.05 15.43
CA LEU A 200 21.43 12.72 16.72
C LEU A 200 22.79 13.18 17.28
N GLU A 201 23.83 12.37 17.14
CA GLU A 201 25.16 12.69 17.70
C GLU A 201 25.87 13.83 16.95
N ARG A 202 25.67 13.93 15.63
CA ARG A 202 26.23 15.03 14.83
C ARG A 202 25.68 16.42 15.16
N ARG A 203 24.56 16.53 15.90
CA ARG A 203 24.03 17.84 16.34
C ARG A 203 24.65 18.35 17.63
N LEU A 204 25.36 17.51 18.39
CA LEU A 204 25.92 17.89 19.69
C LEU A 204 27.41 18.29 19.65
N GLN A 205 28.11 18.09 18.53
CA GLN A 205 29.55 18.39 18.40
C GLN A 205 29.88 19.48 17.36
N THR A 206 29.11 20.56 17.33
CA THR A 206 29.48 21.74 16.52
C THR A 206 30.03 22.86 17.41
N GLY A 207 31.31 22.75 17.76
CA GLY A 207 32.10 23.88 18.23
C GLY A 207 32.46 24.82 17.06
N PRO A 208 32.62 26.13 17.29
CA PRO A 208 32.80 27.10 16.22
C PRO A 208 34.26 27.11 15.78
N ASN A 209 34.65 26.22 14.88
CA ASN A 209 35.88 26.45 14.11
C ASN A 209 35.82 25.86 12.71
N LYS A 210 36.14 26.75 11.76
CA LYS A 210 36.32 26.55 10.32
C LYS A 210 36.82 25.15 9.98
N ARG A 211 36.03 24.38 9.24
CA ARG A 211 36.54 23.23 8.49
C ARG A 211 36.72 23.65 7.03
N VAL A 212 37.98 23.70 6.64
CA VAL A 212 38.44 23.75 5.26
C VAL A 212 37.87 22.51 4.57
N ALA A 213 37.20 22.69 3.43
CA ALA A 213 36.64 21.59 2.66
C ALA A 213 37.79 20.74 2.11
N SER A 214 38.12 19.65 2.78
CA SER A 214 38.92 18.59 2.16
C SER A 214 38.10 18.03 1.01
N GLU A 215 38.66 18.02 -0.20
CA GLU A 215 38.15 17.33 -1.38
C GLU A 215 38.22 15.79 -1.20
N GLN A 216 37.67 15.28 -0.10
CA GLN A 216 37.31 13.87 -0.04
C GLN A 216 36.20 13.68 -1.05
N ARG A 217 36.57 13.06 -2.17
CA ARG A 217 35.69 12.53 -3.20
C ARG A 217 34.67 11.64 -2.49
N VAL A 218 33.54 12.23 -2.08
CA VAL A 218 32.44 11.54 -1.44
C VAL A 218 32.04 10.44 -2.41
N LYS A 219 32.36 9.19 -2.06
CA LYS A 219 31.94 8.05 -2.86
C LYS A 219 30.43 8.18 -3.03
N PRO A 220 29.89 8.11 -4.25
CA PRO A 220 28.46 8.16 -4.43
C PRO A 220 27.84 7.06 -3.58
N ARG A 221 26.81 7.40 -2.79
CA ARG A 221 26.11 6.43 -1.97
C ARG A 221 25.63 5.29 -2.89
N PRO A 222 25.77 4.02 -2.49
CA PRO A 222 25.20 2.90 -3.23
C PRO A 222 23.73 3.21 -3.54
N THR A 223 23.32 3.01 -4.79
CA THR A 223 21.95 3.33 -5.21
C THR A 223 21.07 2.13 -4.89
N VAL A 224 20.75 2.01 -3.60
CA VAL A 224 19.90 0.94 -3.06
C VAL A 224 18.44 1.23 -3.43
N PRO A 225 17.70 0.25 -3.97
CA PRO A 225 16.26 0.36 -4.22
C PRO A 225 15.46 0.64 -2.94
N ASP A 226 14.25 1.20 -3.06
CA ASP A 226 13.39 1.41 -1.89
C ASP A 226 12.90 0.07 -1.29
N GLY A 227 12.80 -1.00 -2.09
CA GLY A 227 12.44 -2.31 -1.57
C GLY A 227 12.50 -3.47 -2.57
N PHE A 228 12.22 -4.66 -2.04
CA PHE A 228 12.39 -5.94 -2.72
C PHE A 228 11.24 -6.90 -2.39
N GLY A 229 10.87 -7.72 -3.37
CA GLY A 229 10.05 -8.90 -3.17
C GLY A 229 10.93 -10.13 -2.95
N LEU A 230 10.85 -10.73 -1.77
CA LEU A 230 11.55 -11.97 -1.42
C LEU A 230 10.60 -13.15 -1.52
N ARG A 231 10.94 -14.12 -2.37
CA ARG A 231 10.19 -15.37 -2.57
C ARG A 231 10.92 -16.53 -1.91
N THR A 232 10.19 -17.30 -1.11
CA THR A 232 10.60 -18.61 -0.63
C THR A 232 9.96 -19.68 -1.50
N ARG A 233 10.75 -20.62 -2.02
CA ARG A 233 10.25 -21.79 -2.74
C ARG A 233 9.73 -22.84 -1.76
N PRO A 234 8.90 -23.81 -2.21
CA PRO A 234 8.45 -24.93 -1.37
C PRO A 234 9.60 -25.69 -0.69
N GLY A 235 10.78 -25.78 -1.32
CA GLY A 235 11.98 -26.41 -0.74
C GLY A 235 12.73 -25.57 0.31
N GLY A 236 12.25 -24.37 0.65
CA GLY A 236 12.88 -23.46 1.62
C GLY A 236 13.87 -22.47 1.03
N ASP A 237 14.26 -22.65 -0.24
CA ASP A 237 15.19 -21.74 -0.93
C ASP A 237 14.60 -20.34 -1.09
N LYS A 238 15.31 -19.35 -0.56
CA LYS A 238 14.95 -17.93 -0.70
C LYS A 238 15.61 -17.35 -1.95
N SER A 239 14.88 -16.51 -2.66
CA SER A 239 15.40 -15.76 -3.80
C SER A 239 14.64 -14.46 -3.99
N MET A 240 15.29 -13.49 -4.62
CA MET A 240 14.65 -12.26 -5.07
C MET A 240 13.64 -12.56 -6.19
N ALA A 241 12.42 -12.06 -6.06
CA ALA A 241 11.36 -12.16 -7.07
C ALA A 241 11.23 -10.88 -7.89
N PHE A 242 11.29 -9.72 -7.23
CA PHE A 242 11.26 -8.42 -7.90
C PHE A 242 11.96 -7.36 -7.04
N VAL A 243 12.27 -6.23 -7.69
CA VAL A 243 12.83 -5.02 -7.06
C VAL A 243 11.91 -3.87 -7.43
N TYR A 244 11.71 -2.93 -6.50
CA TYR A 244 10.92 -1.75 -6.76
C TYR A 244 11.53 -0.51 -6.10
N ASP A 245 11.13 0.64 -6.64
CA ASP A 245 11.49 1.96 -6.15
C ASP A 245 10.24 2.82 -6.33
N TYR A 246 9.84 3.57 -5.30
CA TYR A 246 8.66 4.45 -5.41
C TYR A 246 9.00 5.76 -6.12
N LYS A 247 10.27 5.94 -6.47
CA LYS A 247 10.80 7.15 -7.08
C LYS A 247 11.08 6.90 -8.56
N ALA A 248 11.63 7.91 -9.22
CA ALA A 248 11.90 7.84 -10.65
C ALA A 248 12.83 6.67 -11.01
N ALA A 249 12.52 6.00 -12.13
CA ALA A 249 13.13 4.75 -12.61
C ALA A 249 14.67 4.75 -12.68
N HIS A 250 15.31 5.92 -12.71
CA HIS A 250 16.76 6.01 -12.67
C HIS A 250 17.35 5.60 -11.31
N LYS A 251 16.59 5.48 -10.22
CA LYS A 251 17.14 5.14 -8.90
C LYS A 251 17.39 3.64 -8.65
N VAL A 252 17.15 2.75 -9.61
CA VAL A 252 17.46 1.32 -9.45
C VAL A 252 18.78 0.96 -10.13
N ALA A 253 19.78 0.51 -9.37
CA ALA A 253 21.04 0.06 -9.94
C ALA A 253 20.90 -1.29 -10.66
N ALA A 254 21.59 -1.46 -11.80
CA ALA A 254 21.53 -2.67 -12.61
C ALA A 254 21.99 -3.93 -11.85
N GLU A 255 22.85 -3.77 -10.84
CA GLU A 255 23.30 -4.84 -9.95
C GLU A 255 22.17 -5.47 -9.13
N HIS A 256 21.07 -4.74 -8.87
CA HIS A 256 19.90 -5.25 -8.17
C HIS A 256 18.83 -5.79 -9.14
N VAL A 257 18.66 -5.15 -10.30
CA VAL A 257 17.70 -5.60 -11.31
C VAL A 257 18.11 -6.94 -11.90
N ARG A 258 19.38 -7.11 -12.27
CA ARG A 258 19.88 -8.32 -12.96
C ARG A 258 19.59 -9.61 -12.17
N PRO A 259 19.91 -9.72 -10.87
CA PRO A 259 19.58 -10.91 -10.08
C PRO A 259 18.08 -11.21 -10.01
N ALA A 260 17.24 -10.18 -9.89
CA ALA A 260 15.78 -10.35 -9.81
C ALA A 260 15.21 -10.91 -11.11
N VAL A 261 15.64 -10.40 -12.25
CA VAL A 261 15.13 -10.85 -13.56
C VAL A 261 15.80 -12.13 -14.07
N ALA A 262 17.03 -12.44 -13.63
CA ALA A 262 17.80 -13.58 -14.14
C ALA A 262 17.11 -14.94 -13.95
N LYS A 263 16.26 -15.06 -12.93
CA LYS A 263 15.50 -16.28 -12.61
C LYS A 263 14.02 -16.15 -12.90
N GLU A 264 13.60 -15.03 -13.51
CA GLU A 264 12.19 -14.75 -13.75
C GLU A 264 11.83 -15.02 -15.20
N ILE A 265 10.83 -15.88 -15.37
CA ILE A 265 10.36 -16.36 -16.67
C ILE A 265 9.05 -15.69 -17.07
N LEU A 266 8.37 -15.00 -16.14
CA LEU A 266 7.14 -14.25 -16.40
C LEU A 266 7.32 -13.09 -17.39
N PHE A 267 8.54 -12.57 -17.53
CA PHE A 267 8.86 -11.40 -18.35
C PHE A 267 9.69 -11.72 -19.60
N MET A 268 10.08 -12.98 -19.81
CA MET A 268 10.89 -13.38 -20.96
C MET A 268 9.97 -13.84 -22.09
N GLU A 269 9.56 -12.87 -22.91
CA GLU A 269 9.10 -13.11 -24.28
C GLU A 269 10.27 -13.22 -25.25
#